data_AF-A0A9P6CS86-F1
#
_entry.id   AF-A0A9P6CS86-F1
#
_cell.length_a   1.000
_cell.length_b   1.000
_cell.length_c   1.000
_cell.angle_alpha   90.00
_cell.angle_beta   90.00
_cell.angle_gamma   90.00
#
_symmetry.space_group_name_H-M   'P 1'
#
loop_
_entity.id
_entity.type
_entity.pdbx_description
1 polymer ?
#
loop_
_entity_poly.entity_id
_entity_poly.type
_entity_poly.pdbx_seq_one_letter_code
_entity_poly.pdbx_strand_id
1 'polypeptide(L)' 'IAHVYSKQGHWDEAEELEIEVMEKTKQFLGDDHPDTLRSMANLAATYWNQGRWKEAEKLEVEVME' A
#
# COMPACT_ATOMS: atom_id res chain seq x y z
N ILE A 1 -11.22 2.66 4.00
CA ILE A 1 -11.02 3.03 5.43
C ILE A 1 -9.56 3.41 5.67
N ALA A 2 -8.58 2.63 5.20
CA ALA A 2 -7.15 3.02 5.23
C ALA A 2 -6.88 4.45 4.69
N HIS A 3 -7.42 4.80 3.51
CA HIS A 3 -7.29 6.15 2.95
C HIS A 3 -7.87 7.26 3.87
N VAL A 4 -8.88 6.96 4.69
CA VAL A 4 -9.46 7.93 5.64
C VAL A 4 -8.52 8.13 6.83
N TYR A 5 -7.90 7.06 7.34
CA TYR A 5 -6.90 7.13 8.41
C TYR A 5 -5.64 7.88 7.97
N SER A 6 -5.15 7.57 6.77
CA SER A 6 -4.05 8.29 6.12
C SER A 6 -4.30 9.80 6.08
N LYS A 7 -5.49 10.24 5.64
CA LYS A 7 -5.85 11.68 5.63
C LYS A 7 -5.98 12.32 7.02
N GLN A 8 -6.17 11.53 8.06
CA GLN A 8 -6.28 12.00 9.44
C GLN A 8 -4.94 11.98 10.19
N GLY A 9 -3.86 11.50 9.55
CA GLY A 9 -2.54 11.37 10.18
C GLY A 9 -2.35 10.09 10.99
N HIS A 10 -3.30 9.16 10.91
CA HIS A 10 -3.24 7.83 11.51
C HIS A 10 -2.53 6.87 10.54
N TRP A 11 -1.23 7.08 10.35
CA TRP A 11 -0.46 6.39 9.31
C TRP A 11 -0.24 4.92 9.63
N ASP A 12 -0.06 4.57 10.91
CA ASP A 12 0.20 3.20 11.34
C ASP A 12 -1.04 2.31 11.15
N GLU A 13 -2.24 2.83 11.46
CA GLU A 13 -3.50 2.14 11.20
C GLU A 13 -3.83 2.05 9.69
N ALA A 14 -3.42 3.06 8.90
CA ALA A 14 -3.54 3.02 7.46
C ALA A 14 -2.63 1.94 6.84
N GLU A 15 -1.38 1.86 7.29
CA GLU A 15 -0.39 0.87 6.87
C GLU A 15 -0.89 -0.56 7.15
N GLU A 16 -1.31 -0.84 8.38
CA GLU A 16 -1.76 -2.19 8.76
C GLU A 16 -2.92 -2.67 7.87
N LEU A 17 -3.89 -1.78 7.61
CA LEU A 17 -5.02 -2.08 6.73
C LEU A 17 -4.60 -2.23 5.26
N GLU A 18 -3.66 -1.42 4.77
CA GLU A 18 -3.17 -1.50 3.40
C GLU A 18 -2.38 -2.79 3.15
N ILE A 19 -1.60 -3.25 4.13
CA ILE A 19 -0.91 -4.55 4.08
C ILE A 19 -1.94 -5.68 4.01
N GLU A 20 -2.94 -5.69 4.90
CA GLU A 20 -3.96 -6.76 4.91
C GLU A 20 -4.74 -6.83 3.57
N VAL A 21 -5.09 -5.67 3.01
CA VAL A 21 -5.80 -5.59 1.72
C VAL A 21 -4.89 -6.05 0.58
N MET A 22 -3.62 -5.62 0.56
CA MET A 22 -2.64 -6.04 -0.43
C MET A 22 -2.46 -7.56 -0.40
N GLU A 23 -2.22 -8.16 0.77
CA GLU A 23 -2.02 -9.62 0.87
C GLU A 23 -3.25 -10.41 0.42
N LYS A 24 -4.45 -9.99 0.81
CA LYS A 24 -5.70 -10.64 0.36
C LYS A 24 -5.89 -10.50 -1.14
N THR A 25 -5.73 -9.30 -1.69
CA THR A 25 -5.92 -9.07 -3.13
C THR A 25 -4.89 -9.85 -3.94
N LYS A 26 -3.62 -9.88 -3.50
CA LYS A 26 -2.55 -10.70 -4.06
C LYS A 26 -2.92 -12.19 -4.05
N GLN A 27 -3.43 -12.70 -2.93
CA GLN A 27 -3.85 -14.11 -2.81
C GLN A 27 -5.04 -14.48 -3.71
N PHE A 28 -6.03 -13.59 -3.88
CA PHE A 28 -7.25 -13.91 -4.62
C PHE A 28 -7.18 -13.59 -6.11
N LEU A 29 -6.49 -12.51 -6.48
CA LEU A 29 -6.50 -11.93 -7.81
C LEU A 29 -5.15 -12.06 -8.52
N GLY A 30 -4.09 -12.33 -7.76
CA GLY A 30 -2.71 -12.38 -8.26
C GLY A 30 -2.01 -11.03 -8.21
N ASP A 31 -0.71 -11.07 -8.48
CA ASP A 31 0.22 -9.95 -8.34
C ASP A 31 -0.08 -8.84 -9.36
N ASP A 32 -0.34 -9.21 -10.62
CA ASP A 32 -0.55 -8.28 -11.75
C ASP A 32 -1.96 -7.67 -11.79
N HIS A 33 -2.85 -8.07 -10.88
CA HIS A 33 -4.23 -7.58 -10.93
C HIS A 33 -4.28 -6.08 -10.59
N PRO A 34 -5.06 -5.26 -11.33
CA PRO A 34 -5.12 -3.81 -11.10
C PRO A 34 -5.47 -3.42 -9.66
N ASP A 35 -6.29 -4.22 -8.97
CA ASP A 35 -6.64 -3.98 -7.57
C ASP A 35 -5.49 -4.28 -6.59
N THR A 36 -4.64 -5.27 -6.90
CA THR A 36 -3.43 -5.58 -6.13
C THR A 36 -2.41 -4.45 -6.30
N LEU A 37 -2.13 -4.05 -7.55
CA LEU A 37 -1.25 -2.92 -7.87
C LEU A 37 -1.72 -1.61 -7.24
N ARG A 38 -3.03 -1.35 -7.24
CA ARG A 38 -3.60 -0.17 -6.56
C ARG A 38 -3.39 -0.22 -5.05
N SER A 39 -3.51 -1.40 -4.43
CA SER A 39 -3.32 -1.55 -2.98
C SER A 39 -1.85 -1.35 -2.60
N MET A 40 -0.92 -1.85 -3.41
CA MET A 40 0.51 -1.60 -3.30
C MET A 40 0.85 -0.10 -3.44
N ALA A 41 0.29 0.59 -4.43
CA ALA A 41 0.50 2.02 -4.61
C ALA A 41 0.01 2.86 -3.42
N ASN A 42 -1.10 2.46 -2.77
CA ASN A 42 -1.58 3.12 -1.56
C ASN A 42 -0.61 2.92 -0.39
N LEU A 43 -0.11 1.69 -0.19
CA LEU A 43 0.87 1.37 0.85
C LEU A 43 2.18 2.16 0.65
N ALA A 44 2.65 2.29 -0.59
CA ALA A 44 3.80 3.14 -0.91
C ALA A 44 3.55 4.60 -0.53
N ALA A 45 2.37 5.15 -0.83
CA ALA A 45 2.01 6.51 -0.45
C ALA A 45 1.98 6.71 1.07
N THR A 46 1.50 5.71 1.84
CA THR A 46 1.55 5.75 3.31
C THR A 46 2.99 5.77 3.81
N TYR A 47 3.89 4.97 3.24
CA TYR A 47 5.33 5.01 3.54
C TYR A 47 5.98 6.35 3.23
N TRP A 48 5.63 6.99 2.11
CA TRP A 48 6.07 8.35 1.82
C TRP A 48 5.68 9.33 2.94
N ASN A 49 4.44 9.26 3.42
CA ASN A 49 3.95 10.15 4.48
C ASN A 49 4.59 9.88 5.86
N GLN A 50 4.99 8.63 6.13
CA GLN A 50 5.76 8.27 7.33
C GLN A 50 7.26 8.60 7.21
N GLY A 51 7.74 9.02 6.03
CA GLY A 51 9.16 9.24 5.78
C GLY A 51 9.97 7.94 5.62
N ARG A 52 9.32 6.86 5.19
CA ARG A 52 9.92 5.53 4.90
C ARG A 52 10.13 5.34 3.39
N TRP A 53 10.97 6.22 2.84
CA TRP A 53 11.20 6.37 1.40
C TRP A 53 11.73 5.09 0.73
N LYS A 54 12.55 4.29 1.43
CA LYS A 54 13.12 3.05 0.87
C LYS A 54 12.07 1.98 0.67
N GLU A 55 11.15 1.85 1.63
CA GLU A 55 10.04 0.91 1.55
C GLU A 55 9.01 1.34 0.51
N ALA A 56 8.76 2.65 0.41
CA ALA A 56 7.92 3.21 -0.66
C ALA A 56 8.50 2.94 -2.05
N GLU A 57 9.79 3.24 -2.26
CA GLU A 57 10.49 3.00 -3.53
C GLU A 57 10.45 1.53 -3.92
N LYS A 58 10.71 0.62 -2.97
CA LYS A 58 10.65 -0.83 -3.22
C LYS A 58 9.26 -1.24 -3.74
N LEU A 59 8.19 -0.74 -3.13
CA LEU A 59 6.84 -1.06 -3.56
C LEU A 59 6.49 -0.45 -4.91
N GLU A 60 6.92 0.79 -5.19
CA GLU A 60 6.71 1.43 -6.50
C GLU A 60 7.41 0.66 -7.63
N VAL A 61 8.61 0.14 -7.37
CA VAL A 61 9.31 -0.73 -8.34
C VAL A 61 8.51 -2.01 -8.59
N GLU A 62 8.02 -2.69 -7.55
CA GLU A 62 7.20 -3.92 -7.70
C GLU A 62 5.87 -3.65 -8.43
N VAL A 63 5.35 -2.41 -8.40
CA VAL A 63 4.15 -2.01 -9.15
C VAL A 63 4.45 -1.72 -10.63
N MET A 64 5.69 -1.38 -10.98
CA MET A 64 6.09 -1.00 -12.34
C MET A 64 6.65 -2.15 -13.18
N GLU A 65 7.13 -3.22 -12.54
CA GLU A 65 7.61 -4.45 -13.19
C GLU A 65 6.44 -5.31 -13.71
#